data_AF-A0A978TBF6-F1
#
_entry.id   AF-A0A978TBF6-F1
#
_cell.length_a   1.000
_cell.length_b   1.000
_cell.length_c   1.000
_cell.angle_alpha   90.00
_cell.angle_beta   90.00
_cell.angle_gamma   90.00
#
_symmetry.space_group_name_H-M   'P 1'
#
loop_
_entity.id
_entity.type
_entity.pdbx_description
1 polymer ?
#
loop_
_entity_poly.entity_id
_entity_poly.type
_entity_poly.pdbx_seq_one_letter_code
_entity_poly.pdbx_strand_id
1 'polypeptide(L)'
;MTSSPSQQHQAWRTELARMPDWLRRPIGKASDLATVQRIIKERQIHTICEEGRCPNRGECYANRTATFLLMGAVCTRACAFCQVDKGHAPMALDPHEPEKVAESVRLLGLRYVVLTSVARDDLPDQGAGWFVKVMNTIRAVNPLTAIEVLTPDFWGGLGKEASQAERVKTVVQAQPACYNHNLETVRRLQGPVRRGAQYDRSLRVLALVKELDPAIPTKSGLMLGHGETEAEIIEAMEDLRRVGCDRLTLGQYLRPSLDHRPVDRYWTPAEFDRLGAIARELGFSHVRSGPLVRSSYHAGEDP
;
A
#
# COMPACT_ATOMS: atom_id res chain seq x y z
N MET A 1 33.91 -0.19 -2.06
CA MET A 1 33.82 -1.47 -2.79
C MET A 1 32.42 -2.02 -2.60
N THR A 2 31.51 -1.77 -3.55
CA THR A 2 30.13 -2.26 -3.47
C THR A 2 30.13 -3.74 -3.86
N SER A 3 29.77 -4.62 -2.92
CA SER A 3 29.56 -6.05 -3.16
C SER A 3 28.64 -6.28 -4.36
N SER A 4 28.91 -7.30 -5.18
CA SER A 4 28.03 -7.64 -6.30
C SER A 4 26.63 -8.04 -5.79
N PRO A 5 25.56 -7.88 -6.60
CA PRO A 5 24.21 -8.29 -6.21
C PRO A 5 24.14 -9.75 -5.74
N SER A 6 24.92 -10.65 -6.36
CA SER A 6 24.99 -12.07 -5.97
C SER A 6 25.62 -12.28 -4.59
N GLN A 7 26.69 -11.55 -4.26
CA GLN A 7 27.33 -11.61 -2.95
C GLN A 7 26.42 -11.05 -1.84
N GLN A 8 25.66 -9.99 -2.16
CA GLN A 8 24.72 -9.37 -1.23
C GLN A 8 23.54 -10.30 -0.89
N HIS A 9 22.99 -10.99 -1.90
CA HIS A 9 21.94 -11.99 -1.70
C HIS A 9 22.42 -13.20 -0.87
N GLN A 10 23.69 -13.60 -1.02
CA GLN A 10 24.25 -14.71 -0.25
C GLN A 10 24.44 -14.34 1.23
N ALA A 11 24.87 -13.11 1.54
CA ALA A 11 24.95 -12.62 2.92
C ALA A 11 23.58 -12.58 3.62
N TRP A 12 22.53 -12.16 2.90
CA TRP A 12 21.16 -12.07 3.43
C TRP A 12 20.52 -13.41 3.82
N ARG A 13 21.03 -14.53 3.30
CA ARG A 13 20.54 -15.88 3.64
C ARG A 13 21.07 -16.35 4.99
N THR A 14 22.23 -15.86 5.41
CA THR A 14 22.89 -16.25 6.68
C THR A 14 22.29 -15.51 7.89
N GLU A 15 21.66 -14.36 7.68
CA GLU A 15 21.16 -13.44 8.71
C GLU A 15 19.66 -13.68 9.06
N LEU A 16 19.28 -14.94 9.23
CA LEU A 16 17.89 -15.30 9.58
C LEU A 16 17.63 -15.07 11.08
N ALA A 17 17.20 -13.86 11.44
CA ALA A 17 16.67 -13.57 12.77
C ALA A 17 15.32 -14.29 12.98
N ARG A 18 15.20 -15.10 14.05
CA ARG A 18 13.96 -15.81 14.40
C ARG A 18 12.83 -14.81 14.60
N MET A 19 11.72 -15.03 13.89
CA MET A 19 10.52 -14.21 14.04
C MET A 19 9.96 -14.34 15.47
N PRO A 20 9.79 -13.20 16.19
CA PRO A 20 9.20 -13.16 17.52
C PRO A 20 7.78 -13.73 17.61
N ASP A 21 7.40 -14.17 18.80
CA ASP A 21 6.12 -14.84 19.02
C ASP A 21 4.92 -13.89 18.86
N TRP A 22 5.05 -12.61 19.18
CA TRP A 22 3.96 -11.62 19.00
C TRP A 22 3.61 -11.32 17.54
N LEU A 23 4.43 -11.77 16.59
CA LEU A 23 4.15 -11.70 15.15
C LEU A 23 3.45 -12.96 14.62
N ARG A 24 3.36 -14.02 15.43
CA ARG A 24 2.67 -15.26 15.06
C ARG A 24 1.19 -15.13 15.41
N ARG A 25 0.37 -14.77 14.42
CA ARG A 25 -1.10 -14.85 14.54
C ARG A 25 -1.70 -15.92 13.62
N PRO A 26 -2.74 -16.62 14.07
CA PRO A 26 -3.54 -17.48 13.19
C PRO A 26 -4.30 -16.62 12.16
N ILE A 27 -4.42 -17.12 10.92
CA ILE A 27 -4.97 -16.39 9.76
C ILE A 27 -6.53 -16.31 9.80
N GLY A 28 -7.16 -16.70 10.91
CA GLY A 28 -8.62 -16.78 11.07
C GLY A 28 -9.20 -18.13 10.63
N LYS A 29 -10.54 -18.21 10.51
CA LYS A 29 -11.24 -19.44 10.09
C LYS A 29 -11.04 -19.70 8.60
N ALA A 30 -10.61 -20.91 8.25
CA ALA A 30 -10.34 -21.29 6.86
C ALA A 30 -11.57 -21.18 5.93
N SER A 31 -12.79 -21.37 6.45
CA SER A 31 -14.04 -21.35 5.67
C SER A 31 -14.34 -20.00 5.03
N ASP A 32 -14.13 -18.92 5.77
CA ASP A 32 -14.50 -17.56 5.34
C ASP A 32 -13.53 -17.08 4.25
N LEU A 33 -12.25 -17.48 4.37
CA LEU A 33 -11.21 -17.23 3.38
C LEU A 33 -11.49 -17.98 2.07
N ALA A 34 -11.95 -19.22 2.15
CA ALA A 34 -12.19 -20.06 0.97
C ALA A 34 -13.23 -19.45 0.02
N THR A 35 -14.28 -18.81 0.57
CA THR A 35 -15.31 -18.14 -0.25
C THR A 35 -14.73 -16.96 -1.02
N VAL A 36 -13.93 -16.13 -0.35
CA VAL A 36 -13.29 -14.97 -0.97
C VAL A 36 -12.27 -15.40 -2.03
N GLN A 37 -11.42 -16.37 -1.70
CA GLN A 37 -10.43 -16.94 -2.63
C GLN A 37 -11.08 -17.55 -3.87
N ARG A 38 -12.21 -18.25 -3.69
CA ARG A 38 -12.98 -18.80 -4.80
C ARG A 38 -13.49 -17.72 -5.74
N ILE A 39 -14.10 -16.64 -5.22
CA ILE A 39 -14.60 -15.54 -6.03
C ILE A 39 -13.46 -14.84 -6.78
N ILE A 40 -12.35 -14.54 -6.09
CA ILE A 40 -11.16 -13.92 -6.70
C ILE A 40 -10.65 -14.78 -7.86
N LYS A 41 -10.56 -16.11 -7.66
CA LYS A 41 -10.09 -17.05 -8.68
C LYS A 41 -11.06 -17.17 -9.86
N GLU A 42 -12.36 -17.34 -9.60
CA GLU A 42 -13.40 -17.47 -10.63
C GLU A 42 -13.49 -16.21 -11.51
N ARG A 43 -13.29 -15.03 -10.91
CA ARG A 43 -13.34 -13.74 -11.62
C ARG A 43 -12.02 -13.34 -12.26
N GLN A 44 -10.93 -14.09 -12.00
CA GLN A 44 -9.59 -13.81 -12.50
C GLN A 44 -9.15 -12.37 -12.19
N ILE A 45 -9.35 -11.95 -10.94
CA ILE A 45 -8.89 -10.66 -10.41
C ILE A 45 -7.86 -10.89 -9.31
N HIS A 46 -7.17 -9.83 -8.91
CA HIS A 46 -6.11 -9.91 -7.91
C HIS A 46 -6.44 -9.08 -6.67
N THR A 47 -5.99 -9.54 -5.51
CA THR A 47 -6.03 -8.75 -4.27
C THR A 47 -4.67 -8.77 -3.61
N ILE A 48 -4.22 -7.63 -3.10
CA ILE A 48 -2.94 -7.58 -2.35
C ILE A 48 -3.03 -8.41 -1.05
N CYS A 49 -4.26 -8.68 -0.58
CA CYS A 49 -4.53 -9.57 0.54
C CYS A 49 -3.98 -10.99 0.29
N GLU A 50 -4.21 -11.52 -0.92
CA GLU A 50 -3.77 -12.85 -1.34
C GLU A 50 -2.32 -12.81 -1.83
N GLU A 51 -1.99 -11.91 -2.76
CA GLU A 51 -0.65 -11.81 -3.35
C GLU A 51 0.43 -11.49 -2.29
N GLY A 52 0.10 -10.61 -1.34
CA GLY A 52 0.96 -10.24 -0.21
C GLY A 52 0.86 -11.18 1.00
N ARG A 53 0.17 -12.31 0.85
CA ARG A 53 -0.12 -13.29 1.91
C ARG A 53 -0.48 -12.67 3.26
N CYS A 54 -1.36 -11.67 3.25
CA CYS A 54 -1.60 -10.80 4.40
C CYS A 54 -2.12 -11.61 5.62
N PRO A 55 -1.56 -11.39 6.83
CA PRO A 55 -2.03 -12.06 8.04
C PRO A 55 -3.40 -11.56 8.52
N ASN A 56 -3.85 -10.39 8.04
CA ASN A 56 -5.09 -9.75 8.50
C ASN A 56 -6.31 -10.10 7.65
N ARG A 57 -6.17 -10.95 6.63
CA ARG A 57 -7.23 -11.21 5.64
C ARG A 57 -8.55 -11.68 6.26
N GLY A 58 -8.50 -12.58 7.26
CA GLY A 58 -9.71 -13.11 7.89
C GLY A 58 -10.50 -12.02 8.59
N GLU A 59 -9.79 -11.14 9.31
CA GLU A 59 -10.39 -9.99 9.99
C GLU A 59 -10.92 -8.95 8.99
N CYS A 60 -10.14 -8.57 7.98
CA CYS A 60 -10.57 -7.61 6.97
C CYS A 60 -11.82 -8.10 6.21
N TYR A 61 -11.86 -9.38 5.80
CA TYR A 61 -13.00 -9.95 5.10
C TYR A 61 -14.24 -10.03 6.00
N ALA A 62 -14.08 -10.40 7.28
CA ALA A 62 -15.17 -10.37 8.25
C ALA A 62 -15.76 -8.96 8.42
N ASN A 63 -14.90 -7.93 8.36
CA ASN A 63 -15.31 -6.52 8.40
C ASN A 63 -15.87 -5.98 7.07
N ARG A 64 -16.00 -6.85 6.05
CA ARG A 64 -16.48 -6.50 4.70
C ARG A 64 -15.57 -5.48 4.01
N THR A 65 -14.26 -5.69 4.12
CA THR A 65 -13.21 -4.90 3.46
C THR A 65 -12.23 -5.78 2.70
N ALA A 66 -11.88 -5.39 1.48
CA ALA A 66 -10.82 -6.02 0.71
C ALA A 66 -10.00 -4.98 -0.05
N THR A 67 -8.80 -5.37 -0.46
CA THR A 67 -7.90 -4.51 -1.24
C THR A 67 -7.58 -5.16 -2.59
N PHE A 68 -8.14 -4.62 -3.67
CA PHE A 68 -7.93 -5.13 -5.02
C PHE A 68 -6.62 -4.59 -5.59
N LEU A 69 -5.86 -5.46 -6.25
CA LEU A 69 -4.65 -5.12 -6.99
C LEU A 69 -5.01 -5.02 -8.47
N LEU A 70 -5.05 -3.79 -8.97
CA LEU A 70 -5.42 -3.47 -10.34
C LEU A 70 -4.23 -3.59 -11.28
N MET A 71 -4.55 -3.79 -12.56
CA MET A 71 -3.61 -3.79 -13.69
C MET A 71 -2.61 -4.96 -13.65
N GLY A 72 -3.04 -6.09 -13.07
CA GLY A 72 -2.31 -7.35 -13.00
C GLY A 72 -1.61 -7.61 -11.66
N ALA A 73 -1.04 -8.82 -11.53
CA ALA A 73 -0.27 -9.25 -10.35
C ALA A 73 1.25 -9.14 -10.50
N VAL A 74 1.73 -8.67 -11.64
CA VAL A 74 3.17 -8.58 -11.94
C VAL A 74 3.58 -7.12 -12.12
N CYS A 75 4.60 -6.70 -11.38
CA CYS A 75 5.13 -5.34 -11.38
C CYS A 75 6.53 -5.32 -12.02
N THR A 76 6.78 -4.34 -12.89
CA THR A 76 8.10 -4.13 -13.50
C THR A 76 9.07 -3.38 -12.59
N ARG A 77 8.54 -2.60 -11.62
CA ARG A 77 9.35 -2.06 -10.52
C ARG A 77 9.69 -3.16 -9.51
N ALA A 78 10.91 -3.09 -8.97
CA ALA A 78 11.47 -4.13 -8.10
C ALA A 78 11.76 -3.64 -6.67
N CYS A 79 10.78 -3.02 -5.99
CA CYS A 79 10.92 -2.64 -4.58
C CYS A 79 11.34 -3.86 -3.73
N ALA A 80 12.37 -3.70 -2.90
CA ALA A 80 13.06 -4.80 -2.22
C ALA A 80 12.25 -5.43 -1.07
N PHE A 81 11.17 -4.77 -0.64
CA PHE A 81 10.25 -5.24 0.40
C PHE A 81 8.99 -5.93 -0.15
N CYS A 82 8.67 -5.69 -1.43
CA CYS A 82 7.32 -5.90 -1.95
C CYS A 82 7.15 -7.30 -2.53
N GLN A 83 6.17 -8.03 -1.99
CA GLN A 83 5.87 -9.42 -2.34
C GLN A 83 5.18 -9.61 -3.70
N VAL A 84 4.61 -8.56 -4.29
CA VAL A 84 4.03 -8.64 -5.64
C VAL A 84 5.08 -9.14 -6.62
N ASP A 85 4.71 -10.10 -7.48
CA ASP A 85 5.62 -10.74 -8.42
C ASP A 85 6.33 -9.72 -9.31
N LYS A 86 7.60 -10.01 -9.61
CA LYS A 86 8.45 -9.16 -10.44
C LYS A 86 8.51 -9.73 -11.85
N GLY A 87 8.28 -8.90 -12.85
CA GLY A 87 8.32 -9.30 -14.26
C GLY A 87 9.19 -8.37 -15.10
N HIS A 88 9.67 -8.90 -16.22
CA HIS A 88 10.42 -8.09 -17.19
C HIS A 88 9.50 -7.15 -17.99
N ALA A 89 8.27 -7.59 -18.26
CA ALA A 89 7.27 -6.84 -19.01
C ALA A 89 5.97 -6.71 -18.20
N PRO A 90 5.20 -5.62 -18.37
CA PRO A 90 3.90 -5.46 -17.73
C PRO A 90 2.89 -6.48 -18.29
N MET A 91 1.90 -6.86 -17.48
CA MET A 91 0.75 -7.63 -17.97
C MET A 91 -0.14 -6.75 -18.86
N ALA A 92 -0.77 -7.35 -19.87
CA ALA A 92 -1.80 -6.70 -20.65
C ALA A 92 -2.96 -6.27 -19.73
N LEU A 93 -3.53 -5.09 -19.98
CA LEU A 93 -4.73 -4.65 -19.27
C LEU A 93 -5.90 -5.54 -19.69
N ASP A 94 -6.59 -6.13 -18.71
CA ASP A 94 -7.86 -6.81 -18.94
C ASP A 94 -8.97 -5.74 -19.07
N PRO A 95 -9.57 -5.54 -20.26
CA PRO A 95 -10.58 -4.52 -20.45
C PRO A 95 -11.82 -4.69 -19.56
N HIS A 96 -12.05 -5.91 -19.06
CA HIS A 96 -13.15 -6.28 -18.17
C HIS A 96 -12.80 -6.24 -16.67
N GLU A 97 -11.57 -5.85 -16.30
CA GLU A 97 -11.16 -5.73 -14.89
C GLU A 97 -12.12 -4.84 -14.07
N PRO A 98 -12.57 -3.67 -14.55
CA PRO A 98 -13.51 -2.83 -13.80
C PRO A 98 -14.82 -3.54 -13.45
N GLU A 99 -15.43 -4.23 -14.42
CA GLU A 99 -16.68 -4.96 -14.23
C GLU A 99 -16.48 -6.15 -13.28
N LYS A 100 -15.41 -6.91 -13.45
CA LYS A 100 -15.06 -8.04 -12.59
C LYS A 100 -14.83 -7.61 -11.14
N VAL A 101 -14.15 -6.48 -10.92
CA VAL A 101 -13.94 -5.92 -9.58
C VAL A 101 -15.27 -5.47 -8.98
N ALA A 102 -16.09 -4.71 -9.70
CA ALA A 102 -17.39 -4.23 -9.22
C ALA A 102 -18.36 -5.38 -8.88
N GLU A 103 -18.39 -6.44 -9.68
CA GLU A 103 -19.16 -7.64 -9.38
C GLU A 103 -18.64 -8.38 -8.15
N SER A 104 -17.31 -8.44 -7.96
CA SER A 104 -16.71 -9.09 -6.79
C SER A 104 -17.01 -8.32 -5.51
N VAL A 105 -16.99 -6.97 -5.55
CA VAL A 105 -17.45 -6.11 -4.45
C VAL A 105 -18.88 -6.45 -4.06
N ARG A 106 -19.78 -6.62 -5.03
CA ARG A 106 -21.18 -6.99 -4.81
C ARG A 106 -21.34 -8.38 -4.21
N LEU A 107 -20.68 -9.38 -4.78
CA LEU A 107 -20.76 -10.79 -4.35
C LEU A 107 -20.24 -10.98 -2.92
N LEU A 108 -19.21 -10.21 -2.55
CA LEU A 108 -18.61 -10.23 -1.21
C LEU A 108 -19.33 -9.31 -0.21
N GLY A 109 -20.29 -8.50 -0.67
CA GLY A 109 -21.01 -7.55 0.17
C GLY A 109 -20.09 -6.52 0.84
N LEU A 110 -19.01 -6.09 0.17
CA LEU A 110 -18.02 -5.19 0.75
C LEU A 110 -18.61 -3.80 0.99
N ARG A 111 -18.39 -3.26 2.18
CA ARG A 111 -18.79 -1.89 2.55
C ARG A 111 -17.71 -0.86 2.30
N TYR A 112 -16.45 -1.32 2.36
CA TYR A 112 -15.28 -0.48 2.12
C TYR A 112 -14.31 -1.22 1.22
N VAL A 113 -13.82 -0.56 0.19
CA VAL A 113 -12.89 -1.12 -0.78
C VAL A 113 -11.64 -0.26 -0.85
N VAL A 114 -10.48 -0.89 -0.82
CA VAL A 114 -9.23 -0.23 -1.17
C VAL A 114 -8.83 -0.67 -2.58
N LEU A 115 -8.57 0.27 -3.47
CA LEU A 115 -8.00 -0.01 -4.78
C LEU A 115 -6.52 0.34 -4.74
N THR A 116 -5.65 -0.60 -5.08
CA THR A 116 -4.21 -0.37 -5.29
C THR A 116 -3.83 -0.89 -6.67
N SER A 117 -2.65 -0.57 -7.16
CA SER A 117 -2.15 -1.14 -8.41
C SER A 117 -0.68 -1.48 -8.35
N VAL A 118 -0.22 -2.26 -9.33
CA VAL A 118 1.19 -2.25 -9.72
C VAL A 118 1.55 -0.91 -10.36
N ALA A 119 2.84 -0.57 -10.41
CA ALA A 119 3.29 0.57 -11.19
C ALA A 119 3.22 0.25 -12.69
N ARG A 120 2.65 1.16 -13.47
CA ARG A 120 2.45 1.03 -14.92
C ARG A 120 3.20 2.11 -15.68
N ASP A 121 4.52 2.10 -15.53
CA ASP A 121 5.42 3.06 -16.19
C ASP A 121 5.35 2.96 -17.74
N ASP A 122 4.76 1.89 -18.27
CA ASP A 122 4.49 1.67 -19.69
C ASP A 122 3.26 2.42 -20.23
N LEU A 123 2.34 2.84 -19.36
CA LEU A 123 1.13 3.56 -19.77
C LEU A 123 1.34 5.07 -19.78
N PRO A 124 0.81 5.82 -20.79
CA PRO A 124 0.96 7.28 -20.85
C PRO A 124 0.44 8.01 -19.61
N ASP A 125 -0.67 7.55 -19.03
CA ASP A 125 -1.28 8.09 -17.81
C ASP A 125 -0.86 7.35 -16.53
N GLN A 126 0.03 6.35 -16.66
CA GLN A 126 0.43 5.42 -15.59
C GLN A 126 -0.73 4.72 -14.86
N GLY A 127 -1.87 4.56 -15.55
CA GLY A 127 -3.04 3.87 -15.01
C GLY A 127 -3.93 4.74 -14.12
N ALA A 128 -3.70 6.06 -14.02
CA ALA A 128 -4.57 6.96 -13.25
C ALA A 128 -6.03 6.90 -13.73
N GLY A 129 -6.27 6.91 -15.05
CA GLY A 129 -7.61 6.76 -15.62
C GLY A 129 -8.21 5.37 -15.35
N TRP A 130 -7.37 4.35 -15.14
CA TRP A 130 -7.82 3.01 -14.80
C TRP A 130 -8.42 2.93 -13.39
N PHE A 131 -7.78 3.59 -12.41
CA PHE A 131 -8.38 3.77 -11.07
C PHE A 131 -9.77 4.41 -11.17
N VAL A 132 -9.90 5.50 -11.94
CA VAL A 132 -11.18 6.20 -12.13
C VAL A 132 -12.23 5.30 -12.77
N LYS A 133 -11.85 4.55 -13.82
CA LYS A 133 -12.75 3.59 -14.49
C LYS A 133 -13.29 2.56 -13.48
N VAL A 134 -12.42 1.95 -12.68
CA VAL A 134 -12.81 0.97 -11.65
C VAL A 134 -13.69 1.60 -10.57
N MET A 135 -13.35 2.79 -10.07
CA MET A 135 -14.15 3.49 -9.06
C MET A 135 -15.57 3.78 -9.55
N ASN A 136 -15.71 4.28 -10.79
CA ASN A 136 -17.01 4.59 -11.37
C ASN A 136 -17.84 3.32 -11.61
N THR A 137 -17.23 2.23 -12.08
CA THR A 137 -17.92 0.95 -12.25
C THR A 137 -18.36 0.37 -10.90
N ILE A 138 -17.53 0.46 -9.84
CA ILE A 138 -17.93 0.05 -8.49
C ILE A 138 -19.14 0.84 -8.01
N ARG A 139 -19.13 2.18 -8.14
CA ARG A 139 -20.25 3.04 -7.68
C ARG A 139 -21.55 2.77 -8.42
N ALA A 140 -21.47 2.50 -9.73
CA ALA A 140 -22.65 2.17 -10.53
C ALA A 140 -23.32 0.86 -10.06
N VAL A 141 -22.54 -0.12 -9.61
CA VAL A 141 -23.03 -1.43 -9.16
C VAL A 141 -23.28 -1.48 -7.64
N ASN A 142 -22.53 -0.72 -6.86
CA ASN A 142 -22.47 -0.77 -5.39
C ASN A 142 -22.46 0.67 -4.82
N PRO A 143 -23.58 1.42 -4.89
CA PRO A 143 -23.60 2.86 -4.60
C PRO A 143 -23.30 3.21 -3.14
N LEU A 144 -23.41 2.25 -2.20
CA LEU A 144 -23.16 2.45 -0.77
C LEU A 144 -21.73 2.10 -0.35
N THR A 145 -20.89 1.57 -1.25
CA THR A 145 -19.53 1.15 -0.94
C THR A 145 -18.58 2.33 -0.99
N ALA A 146 -17.89 2.62 0.11
CA ALA A 146 -16.84 3.63 0.15
C ALA A 146 -15.54 3.09 -0.49
N ILE A 147 -14.78 3.97 -1.14
CA ILE A 147 -13.58 3.59 -1.91
C ILE A 147 -12.37 4.44 -1.47
N GLU A 148 -11.35 3.79 -0.88
CA GLU A 148 -10.01 4.36 -0.71
C GLU A 148 -9.14 3.96 -1.90
N VAL A 149 -8.26 4.87 -2.33
CA VAL A 149 -7.22 4.56 -3.32
C VAL A 149 -5.86 4.52 -2.63
N LEU A 150 -5.05 3.51 -2.93
CA LEU A 150 -3.64 3.42 -2.59
C LEU A 150 -2.84 3.50 -3.88
N THR A 151 -2.36 4.69 -4.23
CA THR A 151 -1.81 4.92 -5.57
C THR A 151 -0.29 4.71 -5.63
N PRO A 152 0.26 4.35 -6.80
CA PRO A 152 1.67 4.58 -7.08
C PRO A 152 1.99 6.09 -7.09
N ASP A 153 3.25 6.44 -7.32
CA ASP A 153 3.69 7.84 -7.35
C ASP A 153 3.33 8.59 -8.64
N PHE A 154 2.87 7.89 -9.68
CA PHE A 154 2.55 8.44 -11.00
C PHE A 154 3.67 9.29 -11.63
N TRP A 155 4.94 8.95 -11.39
CA TRP A 155 6.07 9.75 -11.87
C TRP A 155 6.39 9.64 -13.37
N GLY A 156 6.47 8.42 -13.93
CA GLY A 156 6.47 8.17 -15.39
C GLY A 156 7.64 8.64 -16.26
N GLY A 157 8.61 9.42 -15.76
CA GLY A 157 9.72 9.89 -16.62
C GLY A 157 9.52 11.29 -17.24
N LEU A 158 10.44 11.74 -18.12
CA LEU A 158 10.78 13.16 -18.45
C LEU A 158 9.56 14.04 -18.81
N GLY A 159 9.56 15.32 -18.38
CA GLY A 159 8.38 16.22 -18.45
C GLY A 159 7.43 16.12 -17.23
N LYS A 160 7.99 15.89 -16.03
CA LYS A 160 7.43 14.96 -15.02
C LYS A 160 6.47 15.56 -14.00
N GLU A 161 6.62 16.82 -13.61
CA GLU A 161 5.84 17.36 -12.48
C GLU A 161 4.41 17.73 -12.89
N ALA A 162 4.23 18.45 -14.00
CA ALA A 162 2.91 18.75 -14.54
C ALA A 162 2.14 17.45 -14.88
N SER A 163 2.83 16.44 -15.40
CA SER A 163 2.21 15.14 -15.71
C SER A 163 1.91 14.30 -14.47
N GLN A 164 2.71 14.38 -13.39
CA GLN A 164 2.36 13.79 -12.10
C GLN A 164 1.13 14.47 -11.50
N ALA A 165 1.09 15.81 -11.50
CA ALA A 165 -0.02 16.60 -10.99
C ALA A 165 -1.33 16.28 -11.72
N GLU A 166 -1.34 16.20 -13.05
CA GLU A 166 -2.54 15.85 -13.82
C GLU A 166 -3.02 14.41 -13.56
N ARG A 167 -2.10 13.45 -13.35
CA ARG A 167 -2.47 12.07 -12.98
C ARG A 167 -3.06 11.99 -11.57
N VAL A 168 -2.47 12.69 -10.60
CA VAL A 168 -3.03 12.82 -9.24
C VAL A 168 -4.41 13.47 -9.30
N LYS A 169 -4.55 14.57 -10.04
CA LYS A 169 -5.81 15.29 -10.27
C LYS A 169 -6.89 14.40 -10.87
N THR A 170 -6.55 13.56 -11.84
CA THR A 170 -7.48 12.60 -12.43
C THR A 170 -8.14 11.71 -11.36
N VAL A 171 -7.35 11.20 -10.42
CA VAL A 171 -7.86 10.34 -9.32
C VAL A 171 -8.60 11.16 -8.26
N VAL A 172 -8.10 12.37 -7.91
CA VAL A 172 -8.76 13.30 -6.97
C VAL A 172 -10.15 13.71 -7.45
N GLN A 173 -10.31 13.99 -8.75
CA GLN A 173 -11.61 14.33 -9.35
C GLN A 173 -12.63 13.19 -9.27
N ALA A 174 -12.17 11.95 -9.12
CA ALA A 174 -13.05 10.82 -8.83
C ALA A 174 -13.46 10.74 -7.34
N GLN A 175 -13.06 11.67 -6.48
CA GLN A 175 -13.55 11.83 -5.09
C GLN A 175 -13.45 10.55 -4.25
N PRO A 176 -12.25 9.94 -4.09
CA PRO A 176 -12.10 8.79 -3.19
C PRO A 176 -12.41 9.20 -1.74
N ALA A 177 -12.91 8.25 -0.95
CA ALA A 177 -13.17 8.45 0.48
C ALA A 177 -11.89 8.70 1.29
N CYS A 178 -10.75 8.21 0.78
CA CYS A 178 -9.42 8.51 1.27
C CYS A 178 -8.41 8.34 0.13
N TYR A 179 -7.45 9.25 0.03
CA TYR A 179 -6.32 9.14 -0.90
C TYR A 179 -5.08 8.70 -0.13
N ASN A 180 -4.63 7.48 -0.35
CA ASN A 180 -3.48 6.88 0.29
C ASN A 180 -2.28 6.82 -0.67
N HIS A 181 -1.13 7.29 -0.21
CA HIS A 181 0.15 7.06 -0.87
C HIS A 181 1.23 6.83 0.19
N ASN A 182 1.76 5.60 0.25
CA ASN A 182 2.75 5.24 1.25
C ASN A 182 4.13 5.83 0.94
N LEU A 183 4.76 6.39 1.96
CA LEU A 183 6.17 6.74 1.96
C LEU A 183 7.07 5.50 2.15
N GLU A 184 6.53 4.46 2.81
CA GLU A 184 7.11 3.15 3.12
C GLU A 184 8.28 3.16 4.10
N THR A 185 9.21 4.10 3.99
CA THR A 185 10.39 4.18 4.87
C THR A 185 10.95 5.60 4.93
N VAL A 186 11.94 5.80 5.79
CA VAL A 186 12.61 7.10 6.03
C VAL A 186 13.51 7.50 4.85
N ARG A 187 13.85 8.79 4.75
CA ARG A 187 14.58 9.41 3.63
C ARG A 187 15.84 8.63 3.23
N ARG A 188 16.69 8.27 4.20
CA ARG A 188 17.95 7.53 3.99
C ARG A 188 17.75 6.16 3.32
N LEU A 189 16.63 5.49 3.56
CA LEU A 189 16.37 4.12 3.13
C LEU A 189 15.53 4.01 1.85
N GLN A 190 15.11 5.13 1.26
CA GLN A 190 14.28 5.12 0.05
C GLN A 190 14.91 4.37 -1.12
N GLY A 191 16.19 4.64 -1.42
CA GLY A 191 16.92 3.95 -2.50
C GLY A 191 16.98 2.42 -2.33
N PRO A 192 17.50 1.90 -1.21
CA PRO A 192 17.60 0.44 -1.00
C PRO A 192 16.25 -0.26 -0.82
N VAL A 193 15.20 0.43 -0.34
CA VAL A 193 13.88 -0.18 -0.10
C VAL A 193 12.97 -0.07 -1.33
N ARG A 194 12.93 1.09 -2.00
CA ARG A 194 11.95 1.43 -3.05
C ARG A 194 12.63 1.80 -4.37
N ARG A 195 13.01 0.79 -5.16
CA ARG A 195 13.55 1.02 -6.51
C ARG A 195 12.52 1.70 -7.41
N GLY A 196 12.84 2.92 -7.84
CA GLY A 196 12.02 3.73 -8.74
C GLY A 196 11.21 4.84 -8.07
N ALA A 197 11.06 4.82 -6.75
CA ALA A 197 10.40 5.89 -5.99
C ALA A 197 11.43 6.84 -5.34
N GLN A 198 10.99 8.04 -4.96
CA GLN A 198 11.81 9.00 -4.20
C GLN A 198 10.98 9.64 -3.10
N TYR A 199 11.64 9.98 -1.99
CA TYR A 199 11.01 10.56 -0.80
C TYR A 199 10.15 11.78 -1.12
N ASP A 200 10.76 12.81 -1.72
CA ASP A 200 10.09 14.08 -1.97
C ASP A 200 9.01 13.96 -3.06
N ARG A 201 9.15 13.01 -3.99
CA ARG A 201 8.09 12.71 -4.98
C ARG A 201 6.86 12.10 -4.32
N SER A 202 7.06 11.22 -3.34
CA SER A 202 5.96 10.64 -2.57
C SER A 202 5.28 11.67 -1.68
N LEU A 203 6.03 12.56 -1.05
CA LEU A 203 5.45 13.70 -0.31
C LEU A 203 4.68 14.65 -1.24
N ARG A 204 5.21 14.90 -2.45
CA ARG A 204 4.55 15.75 -3.46
C ARG A 204 3.18 15.21 -3.85
N VAL A 205 2.99 13.89 -3.97
CA VAL A 205 1.66 13.30 -4.24
C VAL A 205 0.65 13.70 -3.16
N LEU A 206 1.01 13.58 -1.89
CA LEU A 206 0.11 13.93 -0.78
C LEU A 206 -0.16 15.44 -0.73
N ALA A 207 0.86 16.27 -0.96
CA ALA A 207 0.71 17.72 -1.06
C ALA A 207 -0.25 18.12 -2.19
N LEU A 208 -0.09 17.52 -3.38
CA LEU A 208 -0.94 17.77 -4.54
C LEU A 208 -2.41 17.45 -4.26
N VAL A 209 -2.70 16.35 -3.56
CA VAL A 209 -4.09 16.04 -3.17
C VAL A 209 -4.69 17.16 -2.34
N LYS A 210 -3.94 17.68 -1.35
CA LYS A 210 -4.40 18.79 -0.50
C LYS A 210 -4.51 20.12 -1.24
N GLU A 211 -3.65 20.39 -2.21
CA GLU A 211 -3.72 21.55 -3.09
C GLU A 211 -4.95 21.50 -4.01
N LEU A 212 -5.32 20.32 -4.50
CA LEU A 212 -6.42 20.12 -5.44
C LEU A 212 -7.79 20.06 -4.74
N ASP A 213 -7.86 19.34 -3.62
CA ASP A 213 -9.07 19.22 -2.80
C ASP A 213 -8.68 18.95 -1.32
N PRO A 214 -8.66 19.99 -0.47
CA PRO A 214 -8.27 19.83 0.93
C PRO A 214 -9.24 18.98 1.75
N ALA A 215 -10.48 18.76 1.25
CA ALA A 215 -11.50 17.99 1.94
C ALA A 215 -11.26 16.47 1.83
N ILE A 216 -10.52 16.01 0.83
CA ILE A 216 -10.16 14.59 0.70
C ILE A 216 -9.18 14.20 1.80
N PRO A 217 -9.49 13.20 2.64
CA PRO A 217 -8.55 12.70 3.61
C PRO A 217 -7.34 12.06 2.92
N THR A 218 -6.13 12.47 3.30
CA THR A 218 -4.88 11.86 2.83
C THR A 218 -4.31 10.90 3.86
N LYS A 219 -3.63 9.87 3.38
CA LYS A 219 -3.07 8.81 4.21
C LYS A 219 -1.71 8.36 3.71
N SER A 220 -0.86 7.96 4.64
CA SER A 220 0.41 7.31 4.33
C SER A 220 0.72 6.19 5.32
N GLY A 221 1.83 5.51 5.08
CA GLY A 221 2.30 4.42 5.91
C GLY A 221 3.80 4.26 5.88
N LEU A 222 4.34 3.76 6.99
CA LEU A 222 5.74 3.36 7.15
C LEU A 222 5.81 1.90 7.61
N MET A 223 6.70 1.14 6.98
CA MET A 223 7.12 -0.18 7.44
C MET A 223 8.40 -0.04 8.25
N LEU A 224 8.35 -0.50 9.50
CA LEU A 224 9.45 -0.43 10.45
C LEU A 224 10.21 -1.76 10.48
N GLY A 225 11.53 -1.71 10.59
CA GLY A 225 12.44 -2.85 10.58
C GLY A 225 13.34 -2.90 9.34
N HIS A 226 13.50 -1.80 8.61
CA HIS A 226 14.41 -1.68 7.48
C HIS A 226 15.80 -1.15 7.87
N GLY A 227 15.99 -0.75 9.13
CA GLY A 227 17.21 -0.14 9.68
C GLY A 227 17.08 1.34 9.95
N GLU A 228 15.84 1.86 9.95
CA GLU A 228 15.52 3.20 10.40
C GLU A 228 15.64 3.32 11.93
N THR A 229 16.08 4.50 12.38
CA THR A 229 16.06 4.88 13.78
C THR A 229 14.74 5.54 14.14
N GLU A 230 14.45 5.61 15.42
CA GLU A 230 13.26 6.29 15.90
C GLU A 230 13.22 7.78 15.55
N ALA A 231 14.37 8.47 15.64
CA ALA A 231 14.47 9.88 15.25
C ALA A 231 14.10 10.08 13.77
N GLU A 232 14.54 9.18 12.89
CA GLU A 232 14.18 9.24 11.46
C GLU A 232 12.70 8.91 11.22
N ILE A 233 12.09 8.06 12.04
CA ILE A 233 10.64 7.79 11.97
C ILE A 233 9.87 9.06 12.36
N ILE A 234 10.29 9.75 13.43
CA ILE A 234 9.67 11.00 13.88
C ILE A 234 9.83 12.10 12.82
N GLU A 235 11.02 12.28 12.27
CA GLU A 235 11.26 13.21 11.14
C GLU A 235 10.33 12.88 9.96
N ALA A 236 10.16 11.61 9.62
CA ALA A 236 9.26 11.22 8.55
C ALA A 236 7.77 11.50 8.86
N MET A 237 7.36 11.38 10.13
CA MET A 237 6.02 11.77 10.58
C MET A 237 5.82 13.29 10.47
N GLU A 238 6.80 14.09 10.88
CA GLU A 238 6.78 15.55 10.75
C GLU A 238 6.71 15.99 9.29
N ASP A 239 7.50 15.35 8.41
CA ASP A 239 7.50 15.59 6.97
C ASP A 239 6.13 15.28 6.34
N LEU A 240 5.49 14.18 6.73
CA LEU A 240 4.13 13.83 6.33
C LEU A 240 3.11 14.87 6.83
N ARG A 241 3.23 15.35 8.07
CA ARG A 241 2.36 16.41 8.59
C ARG A 241 2.55 17.73 7.85
N ARG A 242 3.78 18.07 7.45
CA ARG A 242 4.09 19.30 6.71
C ARG A 242 3.38 19.37 5.36
N VAL A 243 3.13 18.24 4.71
CA VAL A 243 2.33 18.15 3.47
C VAL A 243 0.84 17.89 3.70
N GLY A 244 0.38 18.00 4.95
CA GLY A 244 -1.04 17.85 5.31
C GLY A 244 -1.55 16.41 5.28
N CYS A 245 -0.70 15.41 5.55
CA CYS A 245 -1.14 14.01 5.62
C CYS A 245 -2.02 13.76 6.85
N ASP A 246 -3.29 13.38 6.68
CA ASP A 246 -4.25 13.29 7.80
C ASP A 246 -4.16 12.00 8.61
N ARG A 247 -3.85 10.88 7.96
CA ARG A 247 -3.91 9.53 8.54
C ARG A 247 -2.58 8.80 8.39
N LEU A 248 -2.21 7.99 9.40
CA LEU A 248 -0.95 7.27 9.42
C LEU A 248 -1.12 5.80 9.80
N THR A 249 -0.39 4.95 9.10
CA THR A 249 -0.19 3.55 9.47
C THR A 249 1.28 3.25 9.76
N LEU A 250 1.57 2.61 10.89
CA LEU A 250 2.90 2.11 11.25
C LEU A 250 2.82 0.61 11.45
N GLY A 251 3.55 -0.15 10.62
CA GLY A 251 3.53 -1.62 10.64
C GLY A 251 4.93 -2.22 10.63
N GLN A 252 5.08 -3.48 11.06
CA GLN A 252 6.36 -4.18 10.95
C GLN A 252 6.61 -4.63 9.51
N TYR A 253 7.82 -4.38 9.01
CA TYR A 253 8.33 -5.03 7.82
C TYR A 253 8.48 -6.54 8.08
N LEU A 254 7.73 -7.33 7.32
CA LEU A 254 7.86 -8.79 7.30
C LEU A 254 8.46 -9.20 5.96
N ARG A 255 9.64 -9.82 6.02
CA ARG A 255 10.39 -10.26 4.85
C ARG A 255 9.63 -11.36 4.09
N PRO A 256 9.21 -11.12 2.83
CA PRO A 256 8.41 -12.11 2.09
C PRO A 256 9.18 -13.38 1.69
N SER A 257 10.46 -13.23 1.32
CA SER A 257 11.35 -14.35 0.97
C SER A 257 12.81 -14.00 1.22
N LEU A 258 13.71 -14.98 1.07
CA LEU A 258 15.15 -14.78 1.19
C LEU A 258 15.74 -13.84 0.13
N ASP A 259 15.04 -13.60 -0.97
CA ASP A 259 15.51 -12.68 -2.02
C ASP A 259 15.09 -11.22 -1.74
N HIS A 260 14.28 -11.00 -0.70
CA HIS A 260 13.90 -9.68 -0.23
C HIS A 260 14.87 -9.16 0.84
N ARG A 261 14.85 -7.84 1.05
CA ARG A 261 15.68 -7.16 2.06
C ARG A 261 15.54 -7.85 3.43
N PRO A 262 16.63 -8.10 4.17
CA PRO A 262 16.54 -8.61 5.55
C PRO A 262 15.73 -7.70 6.47
N VAL A 263 15.13 -8.30 7.50
CA VAL A 263 14.60 -7.52 8.62
C VAL A 263 15.79 -7.11 9.47
N ASP A 264 15.97 -5.81 9.66
CA ASP A 264 17.03 -5.25 10.50
C ASP A 264 16.65 -5.34 12.00
N ARG A 265 15.40 -4.99 12.31
CA ARG A 265 14.86 -4.98 13.66
C ARG A 265 13.39 -5.40 13.68
N TYR A 266 13.02 -6.18 14.67
CA TYR A 266 11.61 -6.38 15.04
C TYR A 266 11.24 -5.39 16.14
N TRP A 267 10.39 -4.42 15.80
CA TRP A 267 9.84 -3.47 16.75
C TRP A 267 8.79 -4.14 17.63
N THR A 268 8.83 -3.84 18.92
CA THR A 268 7.94 -4.42 19.94
C THR A 268 6.58 -3.73 19.92
N PRO A 269 5.51 -4.40 20.40
CA PRO A 269 4.19 -3.76 20.53
C PRO A 269 4.23 -2.43 21.32
N ALA A 270 4.98 -2.38 22.42
CA ALA A 270 5.10 -1.17 23.24
C ALA A 270 5.77 0.00 22.51
N GLU A 271 6.74 -0.28 21.61
CA GLU A 271 7.35 0.75 20.78
C GLU A 271 6.37 1.27 19.71
N PHE A 272 5.57 0.38 19.12
CA PHE A 272 4.48 0.81 18.23
C PHE A 272 3.44 1.65 18.97
N ASP A 273 3.07 1.30 20.20
CA ASP A 273 2.14 2.08 21.02
C ASP A 273 2.69 3.50 21.26
N ARG A 274 3.98 3.60 21.62
CA ARG A 274 4.67 4.87 21.82
C ARG A 274 4.75 5.71 20.55
N LEU A 275 5.17 5.13 19.41
CA LEU A 275 5.19 5.83 18.13
C LEU A 275 3.80 6.28 17.69
N GLY A 276 2.78 5.46 17.99
CA GLY A 276 1.38 5.81 17.75
C GLY A 276 0.91 7.00 18.59
N ALA A 277 1.37 7.12 19.85
CA ALA A 277 1.09 8.28 20.69
C ALA A 277 1.74 9.55 20.12
N ILE A 278 3.03 9.48 19.76
CA ILE A 278 3.77 10.59 19.13
C ILE A 278 3.06 11.05 17.84
N ALA A 279 2.64 10.12 16.99
CA ALA A 279 1.88 10.47 15.78
C ALA A 279 0.59 11.26 16.10
N ARG A 280 -0.16 10.86 17.13
CA ARG A 280 -1.36 11.59 17.53
C ARG A 280 -1.02 12.99 18.06
N GLU A 281 0.06 13.13 18.83
CA GLU A 281 0.56 14.43 19.32
C GLU A 281 0.98 15.36 18.17
N LEU A 282 1.54 14.81 17.09
CA LEU A 282 1.86 15.54 15.85
C LEU A 282 0.61 15.92 15.03
N GLY A 283 -0.58 15.50 15.45
CA GLY A 283 -1.86 15.90 14.87
C GLY A 283 -2.37 15.03 13.72
N PHE A 284 -1.95 13.76 13.61
CA PHE A 284 -2.64 12.80 12.74
C PHE A 284 -4.03 12.47 13.30
N SER A 285 -5.07 12.61 12.49
CA SER A 285 -6.48 12.39 12.86
C SER A 285 -6.84 10.92 13.05
N HIS A 286 -6.16 10.01 12.34
CA HIS A 286 -6.35 8.57 12.47
C HIS A 286 -5.00 7.86 12.41
N VAL A 287 -4.66 7.14 13.47
CA VAL A 287 -3.41 6.41 13.60
C VAL A 287 -3.69 4.94 13.90
N ARG A 288 -3.14 4.06 13.07
CA ARG A 288 -3.01 2.63 13.39
C ARG A 288 -1.52 2.31 13.47
N SER A 289 -1.07 1.90 14.64
CA SER A 289 0.34 1.58 14.90
C SER A 289 0.41 0.22 15.57
N GLY A 290 1.10 -0.74 14.97
CA GLY A 290 1.21 -2.08 15.54
C GLY A 290 1.91 -3.06 14.61
N PRO A 291 2.44 -4.18 15.13
CA PRO A 291 3.30 -5.06 14.35
C PRO A 291 2.65 -5.60 13.06
N LEU A 292 1.36 -5.95 13.11
CA LEU A 292 0.65 -6.52 11.96
C LEU A 292 -0.15 -5.47 11.17
N VAL A 293 -0.08 -4.19 11.52
CA VAL A 293 -0.79 -3.13 10.79
C VAL A 293 -0.28 -3.06 9.35
N ARG A 294 -1.21 -2.84 8.42
CA ARG A 294 -0.96 -2.60 6.99
C ARG A 294 -1.74 -1.35 6.58
N SER A 295 -1.37 -0.72 5.46
CA SER A 295 -2.04 0.49 4.99
C SER A 295 -3.56 0.34 4.83
N SER A 296 -4.06 -0.84 4.46
CA SER A 296 -5.50 -1.09 4.33
C SER A 296 -6.17 -1.70 5.56
N TYR A 297 -5.42 -1.97 6.63
CA TYR A 297 -5.97 -2.55 7.86
C TYR A 297 -6.84 -1.52 8.59
N HIS A 298 -8.10 -1.88 8.87
CA HIS A 298 -9.09 -1.01 9.51
C HIS A 298 -9.32 0.33 8.78
N ALA A 299 -9.13 0.36 7.45
CA ALA A 299 -9.27 1.58 6.65
C ALA A 299 -10.70 2.14 6.60
N GLY A 300 -11.70 1.26 6.70
CA GLY A 300 -13.12 1.63 6.67
C GLY A 300 -13.77 1.85 8.04
N GLU A 301 -12.97 1.91 9.10
CA GLU A 301 -13.46 2.26 10.44
C GLU A 301 -13.44 3.78 10.61
N ASP A 302 -14.51 4.33 11.17
CA ASP A 302 -14.53 5.73 11.63
C ASP A 302 -13.53 5.90 12.80
N PRO A 303 -12.94 7.09 12.99
CA PRO A 303 -11.96 7.36 14.05
C PRO A 303 -12.42 7.04 15.47
#